data_AF-A0A382AFX6-F1
#
_entry.id   AF-A0A382AFX6-F1
#
_cell.length_a   1.000
_cell.length_b   1.000
_cell.length_c   1.000
_cell.angle_alpha   90.00
_cell.angle_beta   90.00
_cell.angle_gamma   90.00
#
_symmetry.space_group_name_H-M   'P 1'
#
loop_
_entity.id
_entity.type
_entity.pdbx_description
1 polymer ?
#
loop_
_entity_poly.entity_id
_entity_poly.type
_entity_poly.pdbx_seq_one_letter_code
_entity_poly.pdbx_strand_id
1 'polypeptide(L)'
;MEPDFMGKEGFTWAVGVVEDRMDPLFLGRCKVRWLGWHTKDKHDLRTDDLPWAFPLMPITSASQTGVGTSPTGPVEGTWVMGFFRDGDAANDPVMLGTLGGRPDKPCNPNEGFNDPRDYSPAFYQVDPATGNIVKEPPKFTDVPQHPRDVKFNKKRGIEIVEWSDKATLVKGQTDDDGNLLSGVLVEETDSQEAQVPDYEFSYNYPLLRFLGEPTTPRLARGREDGSTKIDTVLTSIGPGGMSVVKQVGTSIVQTKANLRMDPYPKAKGTSGSTFQEPASPYDAAYPYNHVHITESGHAIEIDDTPTSERLHWYHRSGSYREMGPLGNIVDKSNRDYFSCVLKNTHESVGGFKYSSIKYGYELCVNTAGGQEDYWLRVKGPGDVHLESEQGNFEVYCKDGIAFITASKIEFNAKE
;
A
#
# COMPACT_ATOMS: atom_id res chain seq x y z
N MET A 1 46.30 24.53 -13.59
CA MET A 1 45.79 23.39 -12.81
C MET A 1 45.96 23.75 -11.36
N GLU A 2 44.91 23.59 -10.56
CA GLU A 2 45.07 23.63 -9.11
C GLU A 2 45.90 22.43 -8.67
N PRO A 3 46.87 22.59 -7.75
CA PRO A 3 47.78 21.52 -7.37
C PRO A 3 47.09 20.44 -6.53
N ASP A 4 46.04 20.81 -5.78
CA ASP A 4 45.15 19.92 -5.05
C ASP A 4 43.71 20.16 -5.49
N PHE A 5 42.95 19.09 -5.68
CA PHE A 5 41.54 19.12 -6.11
C PHE A 5 40.81 17.89 -5.58
N MET A 6 39.49 18.00 -5.46
CA MET A 6 38.61 16.95 -4.93
C MET A 6 38.70 15.66 -5.75
N GLY A 7 38.95 14.52 -5.08
CA GLY A 7 39.16 13.22 -5.74
C GLY A 7 40.61 12.92 -6.14
N LYS A 8 41.58 13.76 -5.76
CA LYS A 8 43.02 13.43 -5.78
C LYS A 8 43.44 12.57 -4.59
N GLU A 9 42.72 12.67 -3.47
CA GLU A 9 42.90 11.86 -2.27
C GLU A 9 42.41 10.41 -2.48
N GLY A 10 42.75 9.52 -1.54
CA GLY A 10 42.37 8.11 -1.60
C GLY A 10 40.86 7.89 -1.45
N PHE A 11 40.35 6.82 -2.07
CA PHE A 11 38.94 6.41 -1.93
C PHE A 11 38.72 5.65 -0.61
N THR A 12 38.53 6.39 0.49
CA THR A 12 38.23 5.82 1.81
C THR A 12 36.74 5.46 1.90
N TRP A 13 36.43 4.18 1.71
CA TRP A 13 35.08 3.63 1.77
C TRP A 13 34.68 3.22 3.19
N ALA A 14 33.38 3.22 3.47
CA ALA A 14 32.83 2.83 4.76
C ALA A 14 31.46 2.15 4.62
N VAL A 15 31.06 1.46 5.69
CA VAL A 15 29.70 0.95 5.90
C VAL A 15 29.16 1.57 7.18
N GLY A 16 27.88 1.91 7.20
CA GLY A 16 27.25 2.53 8.36
C GLY A 16 25.75 2.27 8.42
N VAL A 17 25.12 2.80 9.46
CA VAL A 17 23.68 2.72 9.67
C VAL A 17 23.11 4.14 9.74
N VAL A 18 22.02 4.38 9.01
CA VAL A 18 21.25 5.63 9.09
C VAL A 18 20.56 5.71 10.45
N GLU A 19 20.82 6.76 11.20
CA GLU A 19 20.14 7.02 12.48
C GLU A 19 19.06 8.12 12.33
N ASP A 20 19.26 9.11 11.47
CA ASP A 20 18.27 10.17 11.22
C ASP A 20 18.27 10.57 9.73
N ARG A 21 17.08 10.87 9.20
CA ARG A 21 16.82 11.28 7.80
C ARG A 21 16.12 12.63 7.67
N MET A 22 15.89 13.34 8.79
CA MET A 22 15.10 14.56 8.87
C MET A 22 15.91 15.81 8.46
N ASP A 23 16.42 15.78 7.23
CA ASP A 23 17.25 16.85 6.65
C ASP A 23 16.48 18.19 6.57
N PRO A 24 16.88 19.23 7.34
CA PRO A 24 16.21 20.53 7.31
C PRO A 24 16.40 21.30 5.99
N LEU A 25 17.26 20.82 5.09
CA LEU A 25 17.46 21.39 3.75
C LEU A 25 16.74 20.60 2.64
N PHE A 26 16.08 19.48 2.97
CA PHE A 26 15.37 18.63 2.01
C PHE A 26 16.24 18.09 0.86
N LEU A 27 17.55 17.92 1.09
CA LEU A 27 18.53 17.40 0.11
C LEU A 27 18.66 15.87 0.15
N GLY A 28 17.86 15.19 0.98
CA GLY A 28 17.92 13.74 1.19
C GLY A 28 19.11 13.29 2.03
N ARG A 29 19.78 14.20 2.75
CA ARG A 29 20.93 13.86 3.59
C ARG A 29 20.47 13.05 4.80
N CYS A 30 21.33 12.13 5.25
CA CYS A 30 21.07 11.32 6.44
C CYS A 30 22.23 11.45 7.44
N LYS A 31 21.94 11.38 8.73
CA LYS A 31 22.92 11.14 9.78
C LYS A 31 23.28 9.65 9.74
N VAL A 32 24.53 9.34 9.43
CA VAL A 32 25.01 7.95 9.33
C VAL A 32 26.07 7.70 10.40
N ARG A 33 25.90 6.64 11.18
CA ARG A 33 26.95 6.15 12.07
C ARG A 33 27.84 5.16 11.32
N TRP A 34 29.08 5.56 11.03
CA TRP A 34 30.03 4.80 10.23
C TRP A 34 30.86 3.83 11.08
N LEU A 35 30.89 2.55 10.69
CA LEU A 35 31.60 1.51 11.42
C LEU A 35 33.11 1.73 11.38
N GLY A 36 33.77 1.55 12.52
CA GLY A 36 35.21 1.80 12.70
C GLY A 36 35.58 3.27 12.90
N TRP A 37 34.75 4.21 12.43
CA TRP A 37 34.97 5.65 12.56
C TRP A 37 34.24 6.26 13.77
N HIS A 38 33.00 5.81 14.03
CA HIS A 38 32.16 6.33 15.11
C HIS A 38 32.01 5.30 16.23
N THR A 39 31.99 5.77 17.48
CA THR A 39 31.69 4.95 18.67
C THR A 39 30.24 4.47 18.69
N LYS A 40 30.00 3.30 19.28
CA LYS A 40 28.66 2.74 19.53
C LYS A 40 27.93 3.49 20.65
N ASP A 41 28.65 4.13 21.58
CA ASP A 41 28.02 4.83 22.70
C ASP A 41 27.43 6.17 22.25
N LYS A 42 26.14 6.38 22.54
CA LYS A 42 25.42 7.61 22.23
C LYS A 42 25.71 8.75 23.23
N HIS A 43 26.32 8.46 24.38
CA HIS A 43 26.82 9.49 25.30
C HIS A 43 28.09 10.15 24.77
N ASP A 44 28.99 9.37 24.16
CA ASP A 44 30.22 9.87 23.53
C ASP A 44 29.94 10.61 22.22
N LEU A 45 29.00 10.11 21.40
CA LEU A 45 28.61 10.72 20.12
C LEU A 45 27.12 10.53 19.85
N ARG A 46 26.33 11.58 20.10
CA ARG A 46 24.88 11.59 19.88
C ARG A 46 24.54 11.54 18.39
N THR A 47 23.33 11.08 18.08
CA THR A 47 22.80 11.05 16.69
C THR A 47 22.75 12.43 16.05
N ASP A 48 22.37 13.47 16.80
CA ASP A 48 22.30 14.86 16.32
C ASP A 48 23.68 15.39 15.85
N ASP A 49 24.75 14.92 16.48
CA ASP A 49 26.13 15.40 16.30
C ASP A 49 26.86 14.69 15.15
N LEU A 50 26.28 13.64 14.57
CA LEU A 50 26.82 12.94 13.40
C LEU A 50 26.94 13.88 12.18
N PRO A 51 27.94 13.72 11.29
CA PRO A 51 27.98 14.45 10.02
C PRO A 51 26.79 14.06 9.11
N TRP A 52 26.34 15.02 8.30
CA TRP A 52 25.30 14.78 7.28
C TRP A 52 25.91 14.11 6.05
N ALA A 53 25.52 12.87 5.75
CA ALA A 53 25.92 12.17 4.54
C ALA A 53 24.99 12.50 3.38
N PHE A 54 25.56 12.82 2.21
CA PHE A 54 24.79 13.10 0.99
C PHE A 54 24.46 11.82 0.21
N PRO A 55 23.26 11.67 -0.38
CA PRO A 55 22.96 10.56 -1.28
C PRO A 55 23.62 10.76 -2.65
N LEU A 56 24.31 9.73 -3.17
CA LEU A 56 24.70 9.70 -4.58
C LEU A 56 23.51 9.18 -5.41
N MET A 57 23.00 10.04 -6.28
CA MET A 57 21.85 9.71 -7.13
C MET A 57 22.26 8.90 -8.37
N PRO A 58 21.40 7.99 -8.87
CA PRO A 58 21.65 7.29 -10.13
C PRO A 58 21.64 8.27 -11.31
N ILE A 59 22.40 7.98 -12.36
CA ILE A 59 22.52 8.85 -13.56
C ILE A 59 21.20 9.11 -14.32
N THR A 60 20.15 8.33 -14.02
CA THR A 60 18.78 8.54 -14.52
C THR A 60 18.04 9.67 -13.80
N SER A 61 18.60 10.21 -12.71
CA SER A 61 18.14 11.40 -12.01
C SER A 61 19.10 12.57 -12.26
N ALA A 62 18.59 13.64 -12.87
CA ALA A 62 19.40 14.83 -13.16
C ALA A 62 19.86 15.61 -11.91
N SER A 63 19.25 15.34 -10.74
CA SER A 63 19.59 15.95 -9.45
C SER A 63 19.66 17.50 -9.51
N GLN A 64 18.75 18.09 -10.27
CA GLN A 64 18.66 19.54 -10.48
C GLN A 64 17.29 20.05 -10.04
N THR A 65 17.18 21.35 -9.76
CA THR A 65 15.97 22.00 -9.26
C THR A 65 14.75 21.67 -10.14
N GLY A 66 13.81 20.89 -9.59
CA GLY A 66 12.60 20.44 -10.29
C GLY A 66 12.78 19.30 -11.31
N VAL A 67 13.98 18.72 -11.45
CA VAL A 67 14.28 17.66 -12.43
C VAL A 67 15.10 16.54 -11.80
N GLY A 68 14.47 15.39 -11.57
CA GLY A 68 15.10 14.18 -11.03
C GLY A 68 14.11 13.27 -10.31
N THR A 69 14.62 12.23 -9.66
CA THR A 69 13.89 11.44 -8.66
C THR A 69 14.11 12.02 -7.26
N SER A 70 13.21 11.71 -6.32
CA SER A 70 13.39 12.09 -4.90
C SER A 70 14.72 11.54 -4.36
N PRO A 71 15.53 12.33 -3.62
CA PRO A 71 16.76 11.86 -2.98
C PRO A 71 16.49 11.13 -1.65
N THR A 72 15.29 10.60 -1.46
CA THR A 72 14.85 9.90 -0.24
C THR A 72 14.67 8.41 -0.52
N GLY A 73 14.83 7.59 0.52
CA GLY A 73 14.74 6.13 0.41
C GLY A 73 15.19 5.40 1.67
N PRO A 74 16.39 5.71 2.22
CA PRO A 74 16.81 5.16 3.50
C PRO A 74 15.86 5.57 4.63
N VAL A 75 15.50 4.60 5.45
CA VAL A 75 14.83 4.76 6.75
C VAL A 75 15.87 4.67 7.88
N GLU A 76 15.51 5.10 9.08
CA GLU A 76 16.27 4.83 10.29
C GLU A 76 16.54 3.32 10.43
N GLY A 77 17.74 2.91 10.84
CA GLY A 77 18.18 1.50 10.82
C GLY A 77 18.62 0.96 9.45
N THR A 78 18.53 1.73 8.36
CA THR A 78 19.02 1.31 7.03
C THR A 78 20.54 1.21 7.02
N TRP A 79 21.06 0.06 6.59
CA TRP A 79 22.48 -0.13 6.32
C TRP A 79 22.87 0.51 5.00
N VAL A 80 23.95 1.28 4.99
CA VAL A 80 24.47 1.98 3.82
C VAL A 80 25.94 1.68 3.60
N MET A 81 26.34 1.63 2.33
CA MET A 81 27.74 1.69 1.92
C MET A 81 28.00 3.09 1.34
N GLY A 82 29.17 3.64 1.63
CA GLY A 82 29.54 5.00 1.24
C GLY A 82 31.04 5.22 1.21
N PHE A 83 31.43 6.48 1.05
CA PHE A 83 32.83 6.92 1.08
C PHE A 83 32.92 8.35 1.62
N PHE A 84 34.11 8.71 2.09
CA PHE A 84 34.43 10.07 2.53
C PHE A 84 35.09 10.85 1.41
N ARG A 85 34.64 12.08 1.19
CA ARG A 85 35.16 12.98 0.14
C ARG A 85 36.49 13.63 0.52
N ASP A 86 36.81 13.63 1.82
CA ASP A 86 38.02 14.10 2.48
C ASP A 86 38.91 12.95 3.01
N GLY A 87 38.82 11.77 2.39
CA GLY A 87 39.66 10.62 2.68
C GLY A 87 39.60 10.19 4.15
N ASP A 88 40.78 10.06 4.77
CA ASP A 88 40.91 9.59 6.16
C ASP A 88 40.56 10.65 7.22
N ALA A 89 40.25 11.90 6.82
CA ALA A 89 39.69 12.89 7.74
C ALA A 89 38.22 12.59 8.09
N ALA A 90 37.49 11.90 7.20
CA ALA A 90 36.17 11.31 7.42
C ALA A 90 35.04 12.25 7.86
N ASN A 91 35.09 13.54 7.52
CA ASN A 91 34.07 14.54 7.88
C ASN A 91 33.03 14.76 6.80
N ASP A 92 33.30 14.39 5.54
CA ASP A 92 32.43 14.68 4.40
C ASP A 92 31.90 13.40 3.70
N PRO A 93 30.97 12.66 4.34
CA PRO A 93 30.47 11.40 3.83
C PRO A 93 29.46 11.51 2.68
N VAL A 94 29.50 10.51 1.79
CA VAL A 94 28.50 10.25 0.74
C VAL A 94 28.00 8.80 0.87
N MET A 95 26.68 8.63 0.85
CA MET A 95 26.01 7.33 0.72
C MET A 95 26.02 6.93 -0.75
N LEU A 96 26.68 5.82 -1.10
CA LEU A 96 26.71 5.26 -2.45
C LEU A 96 25.49 4.37 -2.73
N GLY A 97 24.99 3.68 -1.71
CA GLY A 97 23.81 2.81 -1.81
C GLY A 97 23.45 2.15 -0.48
N THR A 98 22.33 1.44 -0.46
CA THR A 98 21.86 0.67 0.69
C THR A 98 22.28 -0.80 0.60
N LEU A 99 22.40 -1.46 1.75
CA LEU A 99 22.74 -2.88 1.86
C LEU A 99 21.52 -3.66 2.38
N GLY A 100 21.13 -4.69 1.65
CA GLY A 100 20.16 -5.69 2.12
C GLY A 100 20.78 -6.69 3.08
N GLY A 101 19.95 -7.40 3.84
CA GLY A 101 20.42 -8.39 4.80
C GLY A 101 19.30 -9.28 5.35
N ARG A 102 19.60 -9.96 6.46
CA ARG A 102 18.65 -10.78 7.23
C ARG A 102 18.86 -10.46 8.72
N PRO A 103 18.07 -9.56 9.34
CA PRO A 103 18.23 -9.22 10.75
C PRO A 103 18.00 -10.45 11.64
N ASP A 104 18.94 -10.72 12.55
CA ASP A 104 18.91 -11.82 13.53
C ASP A 104 18.50 -11.34 14.94
N LYS A 105 18.63 -10.04 15.21
CA LYS A 105 18.33 -9.39 16.51
C LYS A 105 17.42 -8.17 16.36
N PRO A 106 16.60 -7.86 17.38
CA PRO A 106 15.83 -6.62 17.41
C PRO A 106 16.73 -5.39 17.51
N CYS A 107 16.18 -4.24 17.14
CA CYS A 107 16.79 -2.93 17.38
C CYS A 107 16.99 -2.65 18.88
N ASN A 108 18.10 -1.98 19.24
CA ASN A 108 18.27 -1.34 20.54
C ASN A 108 18.40 0.19 20.37
N PRO A 109 17.32 0.97 20.57
CA PRO A 109 17.33 2.43 20.33
C PRO A 109 18.37 3.20 21.17
N ASN A 110 18.78 2.67 22.32
CA ASN A 110 19.75 3.30 23.22
C ASN A 110 21.21 3.14 22.75
N GLU A 111 21.47 2.28 21.76
CA GLU A 111 22.81 2.04 21.23
C GLU A 111 22.96 2.64 19.83
N GLY A 112 24.19 3.03 19.46
CA GLY A 112 24.53 3.40 18.09
C GLY A 112 24.41 2.20 17.12
N PHE A 113 24.39 2.50 15.82
CA PHE A 113 24.21 1.54 14.73
C PHE A 113 22.83 0.85 14.72
N ASN A 114 21.85 1.52 15.30
CA ASN A 114 20.47 1.07 15.44
C ASN A 114 19.54 2.25 15.11
N ASP A 115 18.30 1.94 14.74
CA ASP A 115 17.23 2.93 14.64
C ASP A 115 17.03 3.62 16.01
N PRO A 116 17.36 4.92 16.15
CA PRO A 116 17.46 5.58 17.46
C PRO A 116 16.10 5.99 18.02
N ARG A 117 15.01 5.80 17.27
CA ARG A 117 13.66 6.18 17.67
C ARG A 117 13.22 5.26 18.81
N ASP A 118 13.45 5.60 20.07
CA ASP A 118 12.80 4.89 21.17
C ASP A 118 11.27 5.14 21.09
N TYR A 119 10.52 4.84 22.15
CA TYR A 119 9.18 5.40 22.38
C TYR A 119 9.15 6.96 22.38
N SER A 120 10.30 7.63 22.17
CA SER A 120 10.50 9.05 21.85
C SER A 120 11.98 9.28 21.43
N PRO A 121 12.40 10.41 20.82
CA PRO A 121 11.69 11.41 20.02
C PRO A 121 12.06 11.23 18.52
N ALA A 122 11.73 12.09 17.54
CA ALA A 122 10.79 13.20 17.39
C ALA A 122 10.32 13.20 15.92
N PHE A 123 9.17 13.80 15.59
CA PHE A 123 8.80 14.07 14.20
C PHE A 123 8.17 15.47 14.03
N TYR A 124 8.03 15.90 12.78
CA TYR A 124 7.82 17.30 12.43
C TYR A 124 6.34 17.53 12.08
N GLN A 125 5.68 18.44 12.78
CA GLN A 125 4.49 19.11 12.24
C GLN A 125 4.90 20.51 11.75
N VAL A 126 4.42 20.95 10.59
CA VAL A 126 4.54 22.35 10.18
C VAL A 126 3.38 23.10 10.82
N ASP A 127 3.66 24.13 11.61
CA ASP A 127 2.64 25.06 12.07
C ASP A 127 1.96 25.70 10.84
N PRO A 128 0.67 25.42 10.58
CA PRO A 128 0.01 25.88 9.36
C PRO A 128 -0.18 27.40 9.32
N ALA A 129 0.01 28.13 10.43
CA ALA A 129 -0.03 29.57 10.48
C ALA A 129 1.35 30.24 10.30
N THR A 130 2.45 29.59 10.71
CA THR A 130 3.78 30.22 10.71
C THR A 130 4.83 29.54 9.82
N GLY A 131 4.55 28.34 9.30
CA GLY A 131 5.50 27.55 8.51
C GLY A 131 6.68 26.97 9.33
N ASN A 132 6.68 27.18 10.64
CA ASN A 132 7.74 26.70 11.53
C ASN A 132 7.58 25.21 11.85
N ILE A 133 8.71 24.58 12.17
CA ILE A 133 8.78 23.19 12.61
C ILE A 133 8.37 23.11 14.08
N VAL A 134 7.25 22.43 14.33
CA VAL A 134 6.75 22.04 15.66
C VAL A 134 7.28 20.63 15.97
N LYS A 135 7.80 20.45 17.19
CA LYS A 135 8.42 19.21 17.68
C LYS A 135 7.60 18.62 18.82
N GLU A 136 6.49 17.98 18.48
CA GLU A 136 5.70 17.17 19.41
C GLU A 136 6.23 15.71 19.46
N PRO A 137 5.93 14.92 20.51
CA PRO A 137 6.27 13.50 20.52
C PRO A 137 5.52 12.75 19.39
N PRO A 138 6.20 11.86 18.65
CA PRO A 138 5.59 11.15 17.55
C PRO A 138 4.57 10.14 18.06
N LYS A 139 3.48 10.01 17.32
CA LYS A 139 2.56 8.88 17.42
C LYS A 139 2.92 7.82 16.38
N PHE A 140 2.49 6.58 16.59
CA PHE A 140 2.60 5.50 15.62
C PHE A 140 2.02 5.94 14.27
N THR A 141 0.88 6.65 14.31
CA THR A 141 0.22 7.22 13.13
C THR A 141 1.08 8.18 12.31
N ASP A 142 2.15 8.71 12.89
CA ASP A 142 3.04 9.69 12.27
C ASP A 142 4.23 9.02 11.57
N VAL A 143 4.52 7.74 11.88
CA VAL A 143 5.52 6.94 11.18
C VAL A 143 4.86 6.23 9.99
N PRO A 144 5.29 6.49 8.74
CA PRO A 144 4.70 5.84 7.58
C PRO A 144 4.91 4.33 7.62
N GLN A 145 3.84 3.55 7.73
CA GLN A 145 3.89 2.09 7.65
C GLN A 145 2.81 1.52 6.74
N HIS A 146 3.05 0.31 6.25
CA HIS A 146 1.98 -0.60 5.81
C HIS A 146 0.84 -0.58 6.83
N PRO A 147 -0.44 -0.45 6.42
CA PRO A 147 -1.56 -0.51 7.34
C PRO A 147 -1.64 -1.89 8.02
N ARG A 148 -2.18 -1.92 9.23
CA ARG A 148 -2.40 -3.16 9.98
C ARG A 148 -3.45 -4.04 9.29
N ASP A 149 -4.54 -3.41 8.85
CA ASP A 149 -5.58 -4.07 8.07
C ASP A 149 -6.28 -3.06 7.16
N VAL A 150 -7.00 -3.56 6.15
CA VAL A 150 -7.85 -2.75 5.29
C VAL A 150 -9.18 -3.48 5.15
N LYS A 151 -10.23 -2.87 5.69
CA LYS A 151 -11.55 -3.50 5.87
C LYS A 151 -12.59 -2.84 4.97
N PHE A 152 -13.52 -3.64 4.44
CA PHE A 152 -14.69 -3.11 3.73
C PHE A 152 -15.64 -2.44 4.72
N ASN A 153 -15.96 -1.16 4.51
CA ASN A 153 -16.86 -0.39 5.36
C ASN A 153 -18.12 0.00 4.57
N LYS A 154 -19.27 -0.57 4.95
CA LYS A 154 -20.56 -0.39 4.25
C LYS A 154 -21.02 1.07 4.10
N LYS A 155 -20.47 2.02 4.86
CA LYS A 155 -20.78 3.47 4.77
C LYS A 155 -19.68 4.29 4.08
N ARG A 156 -18.43 3.85 4.10
CA ARG A 156 -17.24 4.61 3.66
C ARG A 156 -16.48 3.97 2.48
N GLY A 157 -17.00 2.88 1.94
CA GLY A 157 -16.32 1.99 0.98
C GLY A 157 -15.23 1.17 1.66
N ILE A 158 -14.17 1.87 2.08
CA ILE A 158 -13.00 1.28 2.73
C ILE A 158 -12.60 2.03 4.01
N GLU A 159 -12.12 1.25 4.96
CA GLU A 159 -11.53 1.68 6.22
C GLU A 159 -10.12 1.10 6.32
N ILE A 160 -9.13 2.00 6.39
CA ILE A 160 -7.74 1.63 6.62
C ILE A 160 -7.56 1.61 8.13
N VAL A 161 -7.18 0.46 8.67
CA VAL A 161 -6.85 0.31 10.09
C VAL A 161 -5.35 0.58 10.20
N GLU A 162 -5.03 1.77 10.70
CA GLU A 162 -3.67 2.08 11.13
C GLU A 162 -3.34 1.28 12.40
N TRP A 163 -2.04 1.13 12.66
CA TRP A 163 -1.55 0.61 13.92
C TRP A 163 -1.73 1.65 15.03
N SER A 164 -1.86 1.18 16.28
CA SER A 164 -2.12 2.02 17.45
C SER A 164 -0.89 2.17 18.33
N ASP A 165 -0.66 3.36 18.88
CA ASP A 165 0.30 3.60 19.99
C ASP A 165 -0.09 2.86 21.28
N LYS A 166 -1.38 2.59 21.45
CA LYS A 166 -1.99 2.33 22.75
C LYS A 166 -2.23 0.84 22.95
N ALA A 167 -1.18 0.13 23.33
CA ALA A 167 -1.31 -1.19 23.93
C ALA A 167 -1.50 -1.04 25.45
N THR A 168 -2.71 -1.27 25.95
CA THR A 168 -2.97 -1.31 27.39
C THR A 168 -2.64 -2.70 27.91
N LEU A 169 -1.75 -2.78 28.90
CA LEU A 169 -1.55 -4.00 29.68
C LEU A 169 -2.80 -4.24 30.55
N VAL A 170 -3.69 -5.11 30.10
CA VAL A 170 -4.77 -5.63 30.93
C VAL A 170 -4.17 -6.69 31.84
N LYS A 171 -4.39 -6.55 33.15
CA LYS A 171 -3.94 -7.53 34.15
C LYS A 171 -4.63 -8.87 33.85
N GLY A 172 -3.84 -9.88 33.47
CA GLY A 172 -4.28 -11.27 33.57
C GLY A 172 -4.41 -11.70 35.02
N GLN A 173 -4.77 -12.97 35.24
CA GLN A 173 -4.99 -13.51 36.59
C GLN A 173 -3.79 -13.23 37.51
N THR A 174 -4.09 -12.71 38.70
CA THR A 174 -3.13 -12.71 39.80
C THR A 174 -3.13 -14.09 40.47
N ASP A 175 -2.02 -14.45 41.10
CA ASP A 175 -2.04 -15.49 42.13
C ASP A 175 -2.83 -15.03 43.38
N ASP A 176 -3.01 -15.93 44.35
CA ASP A 176 -3.72 -15.66 45.60
C ASP A 176 -3.02 -14.59 46.47
N ASP A 177 -1.74 -14.29 46.19
CA ASP A 177 -0.93 -13.26 46.84
C ASP A 177 -0.94 -11.90 46.09
N GLY A 178 -1.64 -11.81 44.95
CA GLY A 178 -1.81 -10.58 44.16
C GLY A 178 -0.71 -10.30 43.12
N ASN A 179 0.23 -11.22 42.90
CA ASN A 179 1.27 -11.08 41.87
C ASN A 179 0.73 -11.47 40.49
N LEU A 180 1.20 -10.80 39.44
CA LEU A 180 0.76 -11.03 38.06
C LEU A 180 1.40 -12.30 37.48
N LEU A 181 0.58 -13.29 37.11
CA LEU A 181 1.06 -14.54 36.48
C LEU A 181 1.34 -14.36 34.97
N SER A 182 0.57 -13.52 34.29
CA SER A 182 0.86 -13.02 32.95
C SER A 182 0.04 -11.76 32.64
N GLY A 183 0.65 -10.78 31.98
CA GLY A 183 -0.07 -9.64 31.40
C GLY A 183 -0.59 -9.95 30.01
N VAL A 184 -1.68 -9.31 29.59
CA VAL A 184 -2.20 -9.39 28.22
C VAL A 184 -2.24 -7.99 27.63
N LEU A 185 -1.57 -7.78 26.49
CA LEU A 185 -1.72 -6.54 25.72
C LEU A 185 -3.04 -6.55 24.95
N VAL A 186 -3.78 -5.46 25.11
CA VAL A 186 -5.04 -5.17 24.42
C VAL A 186 -4.94 -3.79 23.79
N GLU A 187 -5.49 -3.63 22.60
CA GLU A 187 -5.53 -2.36 21.89
C GLU A 187 -6.57 -1.41 22.52
N GLU A 188 -6.17 -0.19 22.91
CA GLU A 188 -7.03 0.81 23.61
C GLU A 188 -8.08 1.50 22.70
N THR A 189 -8.36 0.92 21.53
CA THR A 189 -9.48 1.38 20.67
C THR A 189 -10.83 0.95 21.25
N ASP A 190 -11.95 1.44 20.68
CA ASP A 190 -13.33 1.18 21.16
C ASP A 190 -13.75 -0.31 21.24
N SER A 191 -12.90 -1.26 20.85
CA SER A 191 -13.07 -2.70 21.01
C SER A 191 -11.94 -3.33 21.85
N GLN A 192 -12.11 -3.35 23.18
CA GLN A 192 -11.17 -3.94 24.16
C GLN A 192 -11.06 -5.50 24.11
N GLU A 193 -11.39 -6.13 22.99
CA GLU A 193 -11.61 -7.59 22.91
C GLU A 193 -10.48 -8.36 22.19
N ALA A 194 -9.57 -7.67 21.49
CA ALA A 194 -8.48 -8.30 20.75
C ALA A 194 -7.18 -8.36 21.57
N GLN A 195 -6.70 -9.58 21.87
CA GLN A 195 -5.32 -9.80 22.33
C GLN A 195 -4.37 -9.59 21.15
N VAL A 196 -3.33 -8.78 21.33
CA VAL A 196 -2.38 -8.44 20.25
C VAL A 196 -0.94 -8.67 20.73
N PRO A 197 -0.10 -9.45 20.01
CA PRO A 197 1.30 -9.66 20.38
C PRO A 197 2.13 -8.38 20.38
N ASP A 198 3.07 -8.25 21.31
CA ASP A 198 3.94 -7.09 21.52
C ASP A 198 4.67 -6.62 20.24
N TYR A 199 5.04 -7.55 19.35
CA TYR A 199 5.76 -7.24 18.11
C TYR A 199 4.94 -6.46 17.07
N GLU A 200 3.61 -6.47 17.18
CA GLU A 200 2.69 -5.71 16.34
C GLU A 200 2.85 -4.19 16.57
N PHE A 201 3.30 -3.79 17.76
CA PHE A 201 3.51 -2.40 18.16
C PHE A 201 4.93 -1.87 17.84
N SER A 202 5.78 -2.66 17.18
CA SER A 202 7.13 -2.22 16.78
C SER A 202 7.12 -1.38 15.50
N TYR A 203 7.77 -0.21 15.56
CA TYR A 203 8.03 0.64 14.38
C TYR A 203 9.51 0.86 14.04
N ASN A 204 10.42 0.45 14.93
CA ASN A 204 11.85 0.47 14.63
C ASN A 204 12.22 -0.53 13.53
N TYR A 205 13.22 -0.19 12.73
CA TYR A 205 13.88 -1.16 11.85
C TYR A 205 15.07 -1.83 12.59
N PRO A 206 15.23 -3.16 12.48
CA PRO A 206 14.34 -4.11 11.82
C PRO A 206 13.02 -4.30 12.58
N LEU A 207 11.89 -4.21 11.85
CA LEU A 207 10.55 -4.42 12.41
C LEU A 207 10.46 -5.81 13.03
N LEU A 208 10.02 -5.92 14.28
CA LEU A 208 10.12 -7.17 15.05
C LEU A 208 9.34 -8.32 14.41
N ARG A 209 8.22 -7.99 13.74
CA ARG A 209 7.39 -8.91 12.93
C ARG A 209 8.07 -9.48 11.67
N PHE A 210 9.22 -8.93 11.26
CA PHE A 210 10.03 -9.40 10.12
C PHE A 210 11.43 -9.87 10.56
N LEU A 211 11.64 -10.08 11.86
CA LEU A 211 12.90 -10.58 12.37
C LEU A 211 13.16 -11.99 11.85
N GLY A 212 14.39 -12.25 11.39
CA GLY A 212 14.75 -13.52 10.77
C GLY A 212 14.30 -13.69 9.32
N GLU A 213 13.74 -12.65 8.66
CA GLU A 213 13.44 -12.66 7.22
C GLU A 213 14.47 -11.84 6.42
N PRO A 214 14.70 -12.15 5.12
CA PRO A 214 15.45 -11.25 4.24
C PRO A 214 14.76 -9.89 4.10
N THR A 215 15.54 -8.81 3.94
CA THR A 215 15.01 -7.46 3.63
C THR A 215 14.36 -7.37 2.24
N THR A 216 14.60 -8.34 1.36
CA THR A 216 13.89 -8.48 0.08
C THR A 216 12.37 -8.55 0.32
N PRO A 217 11.55 -7.66 -0.29
CA PRO A 217 10.12 -7.62 -0.06
C PRO A 217 9.47 -8.99 -0.29
N ARG A 218 8.57 -9.42 0.59
CA ARG A 218 7.90 -10.74 0.50
C ARG A 218 7.31 -10.99 -0.90
N LEU A 219 6.70 -9.97 -1.51
CA LEU A 219 6.18 -10.01 -2.89
C LEU A 219 7.23 -10.42 -3.96
N ALA A 220 8.50 -10.04 -3.79
CA ALA A 220 9.58 -10.44 -4.69
C ALA A 220 10.10 -11.87 -4.42
N ARG A 221 9.83 -12.43 -3.23
CA ARG A 221 10.31 -13.75 -2.81
C ARG A 221 9.40 -14.90 -3.27
N GLY A 222 8.16 -14.60 -3.65
CA GLY A 222 7.22 -15.59 -4.16
C GLY A 222 6.51 -16.42 -3.08
N ARG A 223 5.74 -17.42 -3.51
CA ARG A 223 4.96 -18.30 -2.61
C ARG A 223 5.81 -19.35 -1.90
N GLU A 224 6.90 -19.80 -2.53
CA GLU A 224 7.75 -20.89 -2.03
C GLU A 224 8.52 -20.52 -0.75
N ASP A 225 8.96 -19.26 -0.62
CA ASP A 225 9.57 -18.70 0.60
C ASP A 225 8.62 -18.75 1.83
N GLY A 226 7.31 -18.91 1.58
CA GLY A 226 6.32 -19.14 2.62
C GLY A 226 5.92 -17.92 3.46
N SER A 227 6.66 -16.81 3.40
CA SER A 227 6.31 -15.55 4.08
C SER A 227 5.11 -14.81 3.47
N THR A 228 4.82 -15.09 2.20
CA THR A 228 3.69 -14.54 1.43
C THR A 228 2.41 -15.37 1.57
N LYS A 229 2.45 -16.48 2.32
CA LYS A 229 1.35 -17.44 2.42
C LYS A 229 0.04 -16.72 2.75
N ILE A 230 -0.91 -16.91 1.84
CA ILE A 230 -2.29 -16.47 1.96
C ILE A 230 -2.97 -17.53 2.83
N ASP A 231 -2.93 -17.35 4.16
CA ASP A 231 -3.55 -18.29 5.12
C ASP A 231 -5.09 -18.17 5.10
N THR A 232 -5.69 -18.45 3.94
CA THR A 232 -7.13 -18.66 3.78
C THR A 232 -7.49 -20.05 4.29
N VAL A 233 -7.55 -20.22 5.61
CA VAL A 233 -8.07 -21.46 6.22
C VAL A 233 -9.60 -21.44 6.16
N LEU A 234 -10.15 -22.12 5.16
CA LEU A 234 -11.58 -22.40 5.05
C LEU A 234 -11.83 -23.86 5.46
N THR A 235 -12.25 -24.08 6.70
CA THR A 235 -12.79 -25.39 7.14
C THR A 235 -14.20 -25.21 7.72
N SER A 236 -15.13 -25.97 7.17
CA SER A 236 -16.54 -25.96 7.57
C SER A 236 -16.76 -26.79 8.83
N ILE A 237 -17.63 -26.31 9.71
CA ILE A 237 -17.98 -26.99 10.96
C ILE A 237 -19.49 -27.10 11.09
N GLY A 238 -19.99 -28.28 10.75
CA GLY A 238 -21.18 -28.83 11.41
C GLY A 238 -20.84 -29.20 12.87
N PRO A 239 -21.82 -29.67 13.66
CA PRO A 239 -21.62 -29.92 15.10
C PRO A 239 -20.55 -30.99 15.35
N GLY A 240 -19.33 -30.57 15.69
CA GLY A 240 -18.17 -31.47 15.82
C GLY A 240 -16.82 -30.86 16.26
N GLY A 241 -16.65 -29.54 16.27
CA GLY A 241 -15.47 -28.87 16.86
C GLY A 241 -15.20 -27.50 16.25
N MET A 242 -15.14 -26.43 17.04
CA MET A 242 -15.03 -25.05 16.53
C MET A 242 -13.63 -24.72 15.97
N SER A 243 -13.59 -24.05 14.81
CA SER A 243 -12.37 -23.56 14.17
C SER A 243 -11.95 -22.28 14.84
N VAL A 244 -10.73 -22.30 15.39
CA VAL A 244 -10.05 -21.06 15.75
C VAL A 244 -9.41 -20.51 14.47
N VAL A 245 -9.85 -19.32 14.06
CA VAL A 245 -9.21 -18.57 12.97
C VAL A 245 -7.83 -18.14 13.44
N LYS A 246 -6.77 -18.59 12.77
CA LYS A 246 -5.42 -18.03 12.96
C LYS A 246 -4.98 -17.34 11.67
N GLN A 247 -5.18 -16.03 11.65
CA GLN A 247 -4.74 -15.13 10.59
C GLN A 247 -3.21 -15.00 10.65
N VAL A 248 -2.50 -15.38 9.58
CA VAL A 248 -1.03 -15.25 9.51
C VAL A 248 -0.64 -14.62 8.16
N GLY A 249 -0.78 -13.30 8.05
CA GLY A 249 -0.22 -12.55 6.91
C GLY A 249 -0.96 -11.27 6.55
N THR A 250 -0.30 -10.12 6.78
CA THR A 250 -0.68 -8.81 6.23
C THR A 250 -0.02 -8.59 4.86
N SER A 251 -0.16 -9.55 3.94
CA SER A 251 0.38 -9.43 2.58
C SER A 251 -0.58 -8.67 1.67
N ILE A 252 -0.04 -7.90 0.71
CA ILE A 252 -0.83 -7.19 -0.31
C ILE A 252 -1.75 -8.17 -1.08
N VAL A 253 -1.33 -9.41 -1.28
CA VAL A 253 -2.13 -10.46 -1.94
C VAL A 253 -3.31 -10.90 -1.06
N GLN A 254 -3.11 -11.01 0.26
CA GLN A 254 -4.19 -11.28 1.22
C GLN A 254 -5.17 -10.10 1.28
N THR A 255 -4.69 -8.86 1.34
CA THR A 255 -5.55 -7.66 1.33
C THR A 255 -6.44 -7.64 0.08
N LYS A 256 -5.88 -7.93 -1.09
CA LYS A 256 -6.65 -8.06 -2.33
C LYS A 256 -7.68 -9.19 -2.31
N ALA A 257 -7.38 -10.32 -1.66
CA ALA A 257 -8.32 -11.43 -1.50
C ALA A 257 -9.49 -11.04 -0.57
N ASN A 258 -9.20 -10.37 0.55
CA ASN A 258 -10.19 -9.93 1.53
C ASN A 258 -11.13 -8.82 1.01
N LEU A 259 -10.69 -8.05 0.01
CA LEU A 259 -11.40 -6.88 -0.50
C LEU A 259 -12.09 -7.09 -1.84
N ARG A 260 -12.14 -8.31 -2.38
CA ARG A 260 -12.84 -8.58 -3.65
C ARG A 260 -14.32 -8.19 -3.56
N MET A 261 -14.85 -7.67 -4.66
CA MET A 261 -16.29 -7.40 -4.75
C MET A 261 -17.10 -8.68 -4.58
N ASP A 262 -18.18 -8.60 -3.80
CA ASP A 262 -19.21 -9.63 -3.73
C ASP A 262 -19.67 -10.03 -5.15
N PRO A 263 -19.97 -11.31 -5.42
CA PRO A 263 -20.47 -11.71 -6.73
C PRO A 263 -21.87 -11.14 -7.01
N TYR A 264 -22.07 -10.53 -8.19
CA TYR A 264 -23.35 -9.93 -8.60
C TYR A 264 -24.06 -10.81 -9.64
N PRO A 265 -25.40 -10.93 -9.63
CA PRO A 265 -26.14 -11.68 -10.65
C PRO A 265 -26.02 -11.01 -12.03
N LYS A 266 -26.04 -11.81 -13.10
CA LYS A 266 -26.15 -11.32 -14.48
C LYS A 266 -27.63 -11.22 -14.87
N ALA A 267 -27.97 -10.21 -15.66
CA ALA A 267 -29.36 -9.95 -16.08
C ALA A 267 -30.00 -11.08 -16.92
N LYS A 268 -29.21 -11.96 -17.54
CA LYS A 268 -29.73 -13.12 -18.28
C LYS A 268 -29.63 -14.38 -17.42
N GLY A 269 -30.73 -15.13 -17.32
CA GLY A 269 -30.96 -16.26 -16.42
C GLY A 269 -30.12 -17.53 -16.65
N THR A 270 -28.81 -17.41 -16.87
CA THR A 270 -27.86 -18.51 -16.60
C THR A 270 -27.75 -18.70 -15.10
N SER A 271 -28.61 -19.58 -14.54
CA SER A 271 -28.61 -19.99 -13.15
C SER A 271 -27.18 -20.31 -12.67
N GLY A 272 -26.70 -19.55 -11.68
CA GLY A 272 -25.38 -19.75 -11.06
C GLY A 272 -24.21 -18.94 -11.65
N SER A 273 -24.36 -18.20 -12.75
CA SER A 273 -23.26 -17.39 -13.29
C SER A 273 -23.29 -15.93 -12.78
N THR A 274 -22.60 -15.66 -11.68
CA THR A 274 -22.36 -14.29 -11.21
C THR A 274 -21.25 -13.59 -12.01
N PHE A 275 -21.27 -12.26 -12.02
CA PHE A 275 -20.08 -11.45 -12.27
C PHE A 275 -19.27 -11.40 -10.97
N GLN A 276 -17.98 -11.74 -11.04
CA GLN A 276 -17.09 -11.78 -9.90
C GLN A 276 -15.72 -11.22 -10.29
N GLU A 277 -15.13 -10.44 -9.39
CA GLU A 277 -13.74 -10.00 -9.51
C GLU A 277 -12.79 -11.22 -9.49
N PRO A 278 -11.90 -11.37 -10.48
CA PRO A 278 -11.04 -12.55 -10.56
C PRO A 278 -10.02 -12.58 -9.42
N ALA A 279 -9.44 -13.76 -9.18
CA ALA A 279 -8.31 -13.87 -8.28
C ALA A 279 -7.08 -13.15 -8.87
N SER A 280 -6.26 -12.57 -8.00
CA SER A 280 -4.93 -12.07 -8.41
C SER A 280 -4.10 -13.28 -8.88
N PRO A 281 -3.56 -13.26 -10.11
CA PRO A 281 -2.73 -14.32 -10.66
C PRO A 281 -1.29 -14.28 -10.11
N TYR A 282 -1.07 -13.70 -8.93
CA TYR A 282 0.23 -13.65 -8.28
C TYR A 282 0.77 -15.07 -8.04
N ASP A 283 1.79 -15.44 -8.79
CA ASP A 283 2.56 -16.68 -8.61
C ASP A 283 4.05 -16.42 -8.82
N ALA A 284 4.50 -15.26 -8.34
CA ALA A 284 5.89 -14.82 -8.41
C ALA A 284 6.86 -15.89 -7.88
N ALA A 285 8.01 -16.01 -8.53
CA ALA A 285 9.16 -16.78 -8.06
C ALA A 285 10.40 -15.87 -7.98
N TYR A 286 11.18 -16.03 -6.91
CA TYR A 286 12.48 -15.36 -6.82
C TYR A 286 13.44 -15.93 -7.89
N PRO A 287 14.24 -15.12 -8.60
CA PRO A 287 14.45 -13.67 -8.45
C PRO A 287 13.68 -12.81 -9.48
N TYR A 288 12.60 -13.32 -10.08
CA TYR A 288 12.00 -12.74 -11.29
C TYR A 288 11.00 -11.61 -11.06
N ASN A 289 10.45 -11.45 -9.85
CA ASN A 289 9.53 -10.35 -9.55
C ASN A 289 10.27 -9.12 -8.99
N HIS A 290 10.35 -8.06 -9.81
CA HIS A 290 10.96 -6.78 -9.47
C HIS A 290 9.96 -5.90 -8.72
N VAL A 291 10.08 -5.86 -7.40
CA VAL A 291 9.15 -5.13 -6.53
C VAL A 291 9.78 -3.86 -5.98
N HIS A 292 9.14 -2.72 -6.25
CA HIS A 292 9.36 -1.49 -5.51
C HIS A 292 8.25 -1.31 -4.47
N ILE A 293 8.62 -1.14 -3.20
CA ILE A 293 7.69 -0.98 -2.09
C ILE A 293 8.09 0.22 -1.24
N THR A 294 7.14 1.09 -0.93
CA THR A 294 7.37 2.27 -0.06
C THR A 294 7.06 1.93 1.39
N GLU A 295 7.67 2.64 2.35
CA GLU A 295 7.44 2.51 3.80
C GLU A 295 5.95 2.37 4.19
N SER A 296 5.09 3.20 3.58
CA SER A 296 3.63 3.24 3.81
C SER A 296 2.80 2.16 3.10
N GLY A 297 3.43 1.28 2.33
CA GLY A 297 2.78 0.13 1.69
C GLY A 297 2.16 0.34 0.30
N HIS A 298 2.58 1.37 -0.44
CA HIS A 298 2.44 1.37 -1.91
C HIS A 298 3.37 0.33 -2.51
N ALA A 299 2.92 -0.35 -3.57
CA ALA A 299 3.75 -1.30 -4.31
C ALA A 299 3.61 -1.12 -5.82
N ILE A 300 4.73 -1.30 -6.52
CA ILE A 300 4.81 -1.51 -7.97
C ILE A 300 5.54 -2.84 -8.14
N GLU A 301 4.97 -3.74 -8.95
CA GLU A 301 5.57 -5.04 -9.26
C GLU A 301 5.64 -5.21 -10.78
N ILE A 302 6.81 -5.62 -11.25
CA ILE A 302 7.08 -6.03 -12.63
C ILE A 302 7.58 -7.47 -12.53
N ASP A 303 6.72 -8.42 -12.85
CA ASP A 303 6.94 -9.84 -12.63
C ASP A 303 7.36 -10.52 -13.93
N ASP A 304 8.63 -10.95 -14.01
CA ASP A 304 9.19 -11.74 -15.12
C ASP A 304 9.08 -13.26 -14.86
N THR A 305 8.32 -13.71 -13.85
CA THR A 305 8.20 -15.14 -13.52
C THR A 305 7.61 -15.90 -14.72
N PRO A 306 8.31 -16.92 -15.28
CA PRO A 306 7.88 -17.57 -16.51
C PRO A 306 6.46 -18.11 -16.44
N THR A 307 5.63 -17.77 -17.43
CA THR A 307 4.19 -18.10 -17.55
C THR A 307 3.26 -17.42 -16.53
N SER A 308 3.82 -16.63 -15.61
CA SER A 308 3.11 -15.86 -14.58
C SER A 308 3.43 -14.36 -14.67
N GLU A 309 3.83 -13.91 -15.85
CA GLU A 309 4.26 -12.53 -16.11
C GLU A 309 3.14 -11.53 -15.75
N ARG A 310 3.48 -10.47 -15.02
CA ARG A 310 2.46 -9.62 -14.39
C ARG A 310 2.94 -8.18 -14.19
N LEU A 311 2.02 -7.23 -14.39
CA LEU A 311 2.22 -5.84 -13.95
C LEU A 311 1.22 -5.52 -12.85
N HIS A 312 1.67 -4.90 -11.77
CA HIS A 312 0.82 -4.53 -10.65
C HIS A 312 1.18 -3.15 -10.12
N TRP A 313 0.19 -2.30 -9.96
CA TRP A 313 0.29 -1.01 -9.28
C TRP A 313 -0.75 -0.95 -8.18
N TYR A 314 -0.28 -0.82 -6.93
CA TYR A 314 -1.08 -0.99 -5.73
C TYR A 314 -0.93 0.19 -4.78
N HIS A 315 -2.06 0.73 -4.32
CA HIS A 315 -2.13 1.73 -3.28
C HIS A 315 -2.48 1.08 -1.93
N ARG A 316 -1.91 1.58 -0.82
CA ARG A 316 -2.06 1.01 0.53
C ARG A 316 -3.51 0.77 0.98
N SER A 317 -4.48 1.48 0.40
CA SER A 317 -5.92 1.30 0.65
C SER A 317 -6.55 0.07 -0.01
N GLY A 318 -5.78 -0.80 -0.67
CA GLY A 318 -6.29 -1.95 -1.42
C GLY A 318 -6.85 -1.63 -2.81
N SER A 319 -6.79 -0.37 -3.26
CA SER A 319 -7.09 -0.01 -4.65
C SER A 319 -5.89 -0.38 -5.53
N TYR A 320 -6.13 -0.93 -6.72
CA TYR A 320 -5.05 -1.40 -7.58
C TYR A 320 -5.42 -1.47 -9.05
N ARG A 321 -4.39 -1.52 -9.90
CA ARG A 321 -4.48 -1.99 -11.29
C ARG A 321 -3.52 -3.15 -11.50
N GLU A 322 -4.04 -4.26 -12.03
CA GLU A 322 -3.30 -5.51 -12.24
C GLU A 322 -3.52 -6.01 -13.66
N MET A 323 -2.43 -6.34 -14.35
CA MET A 323 -2.45 -7.04 -15.64
C MET A 323 -1.83 -8.42 -15.44
N GLY A 324 -2.61 -9.48 -15.69
CA GLY A 324 -2.16 -10.87 -15.60
C GLY A 324 -1.45 -11.38 -16.87
N PRO A 325 -0.91 -12.61 -16.84
CA PRO A 325 -0.06 -13.16 -17.90
C PRO A 325 -0.75 -13.31 -19.26
N LEU A 326 -2.09 -13.44 -19.26
CA LEU A 326 -2.89 -13.51 -20.49
C LEU A 326 -3.44 -12.14 -20.94
N GLY A 327 -2.91 -11.04 -20.39
CA GLY A 327 -3.35 -9.68 -20.70
C GLY A 327 -4.70 -9.29 -20.08
N ASN A 328 -5.25 -10.09 -19.18
CA ASN A 328 -6.45 -9.74 -18.43
C ASN A 328 -6.15 -8.58 -17.47
N ILE A 329 -6.96 -7.52 -17.50
CA ILE A 329 -6.77 -6.33 -16.64
C ILE A 329 -7.88 -6.26 -15.61
N VAL A 330 -7.50 -6.03 -14.35
CA VAL A 330 -8.40 -5.56 -13.28
C VAL A 330 -7.99 -4.14 -12.94
N ASP A 331 -8.94 -3.21 -12.95
CA ASP A 331 -8.78 -1.82 -12.50
C ASP A 331 -9.82 -1.57 -11.40
N LYS A 332 -9.35 -1.32 -10.18
CA LYS A 332 -10.16 -1.38 -8.96
C LYS A 332 -9.95 -0.17 -8.07
N SER A 333 -11.03 0.57 -7.83
CA SER A 333 -11.13 1.53 -6.73
C SER A 333 -11.90 0.93 -5.55
N ASN A 334 -11.40 1.14 -4.33
CA ASN A 334 -12.10 0.84 -3.09
C ASN A 334 -12.95 2.01 -2.56
N ARG A 335 -13.03 3.10 -3.32
CA ARG A 335 -13.89 4.28 -3.08
C ARG A 335 -14.41 4.79 -4.44
N ASP A 336 -14.83 6.04 -4.50
CA ASP A 336 -15.26 6.72 -5.72
C ASP A 336 -14.25 6.54 -6.86
N TYR A 337 -14.77 6.47 -8.09
CA TYR A 337 -13.98 6.32 -9.31
C TYR A 337 -14.41 7.38 -10.33
N PHE A 338 -13.49 8.28 -10.70
CA PHE A 338 -13.74 9.38 -11.61
C PHE A 338 -13.08 9.12 -12.96
N SER A 339 -13.89 8.84 -13.99
CA SER A 339 -13.43 8.70 -15.38
C SER A 339 -13.72 9.99 -16.16
N CYS A 340 -12.85 11.00 -15.98
CA CYS A 340 -13.04 12.34 -16.53
C CYS A 340 -12.22 12.51 -17.83
N VAL A 341 -12.89 12.88 -18.93
CA VAL A 341 -12.25 13.12 -20.24
C VAL A 341 -12.73 14.45 -20.81
N LEU A 342 -11.79 15.31 -21.23
CA LEU A 342 -12.09 16.67 -21.74
C LEU A 342 -12.50 16.72 -23.23
N LYS A 343 -12.50 15.58 -23.91
CA LYS A 343 -12.83 15.40 -25.33
C LYS A 343 -13.52 14.03 -25.52
N ASN A 344 -13.42 13.45 -26.71
CA ASN A 344 -14.07 12.20 -27.05
C ASN A 344 -13.47 11.01 -26.29
N THR A 345 -14.35 10.16 -25.74
CA THR A 345 -14.02 8.79 -25.33
C THR A 345 -14.44 7.84 -26.45
N HIS A 346 -13.60 6.85 -26.75
CA HIS A 346 -13.90 5.78 -27.69
C HIS A 346 -13.79 4.44 -26.97
N GLU A 347 -14.87 3.65 -26.97
CA GLU A 347 -14.91 2.31 -26.40
C GLU A 347 -15.30 1.30 -27.48
N SER A 348 -14.63 0.14 -27.49
CA SER A 348 -14.98 -1.00 -28.32
C SER A 348 -14.75 -2.27 -27.52
N VAL A 349 -15.75 -3.14 -27.45
CA VAL A 349 -15.71 -4.41 -26.72
C VAL A 349 -15.98 -5.52 -27.72
N GLY A 350 -14.98 -6.34 -28.02
CA GLY A 350 -15.11 -7.46 -28.96
C GLY A 350 -15.90 -8.67 -28.42
N GLY A 351 -16.13 -8.70 -27.10
CA GLY A 351 -16.97 -9.68 -26.41
C GLY A 351 -18.21 -9.03 -25.77
N PHE A 352 -18.63 -9.54 -24.61
CA PHE A 352 -19.74 -8.96 -23.85
C PHE A 352 -19.27 -7.85 -22.90
N LYS A 353 -19.99 -6.73 -22.86
CA LYS A 353 -19.89 -5.74 -21.78
C LYS A 353 -20.97 -6.03 -20.74
N TYR A 354 -20.56 -6.25 -19.50
CA TYR A 354 -21.46 -6.35 -18.35
C TYR A 354 -21.33 -5.08 -17.50
N SER A 355 -22.46 -4.56 -17.02
CA SER A 355 -22.51 -3.44 -16.07
C SER A 355 -23.56 -3.77 -15.00
N SER A 356 -23.24 -3.53 -13.74
CA SER A 356 -24.12 -3.79 -12.60
C SER A 356 -23.95 -2.66 -11.59
N ILE A 357 -25.07 -2.06 -11.17
CA ILE A 357 -25.10 -0.92 -10.26
C ILE A 357 -26.05 -1.28 -9.11
N LYS A 358 -25.57 -1.16 -7.87
CA LYS A 358 -26.28 -1.60 -6.66
C LYS A 358 -27.37 -0.64 -6.17
N TYR A 359 -27.23 0.63 -6.52
CA TYR A 359 -28.13 1.72 -6.11
C TYR A 359 -28.70 2.40 -7.38
N GLY A 360 -28.75 3.73 -7.44
CA GLY A 360 -29.19 4.44 -8.65
C GLY A 360 -28.15 4.41 -9.77
N TYR A 361 -28.63 4.37 -11.02
CA TYR A 361 -27.84 4.63 -12.22
C TYR A 361 -28.52 5.74 -13.02
N GLU A 362 -27.78 6.80 -13.33
CA GLU A 362 -28.25 7.90 -14.18
C GLU A 362 -27.37 7.96 -15.43
N LEU A 363 -28.00 8.09 -16.60
CA LEU A 363 -27.33 8.26 -17.87
C LEU A 363 -27.93 9.48 -18.58
N CYS A 364 -27.11 10.52 -18.73
CA CYS A 364 -27.53 11.81 -19.27
C CYS A 364 -26.60 12.24 -20.41
N VAL A 365 -27.19 12.70 -21.52
CA VAL A 365 -26.48 13.43 -22.58
C VAL A 365 -26.76 14.92 -22.36
N ASN A 366 -25.79 15.62 -21.77
CA ASN A 366 -25.92 17.05 -21.46
C ASN A 366 -25.49 17.88 -22.68
N THR A 367 -26.45 18.58 -23.30
CA THR A 367 -26.25 19.35 -24.54
C THR A 367 -26.04 20.82 -24.25
N ALA A 368 -25.06 21.44 -24.89
CA ALA A 368 -24.84 22.89 -24.81
C ALA A 368 -25.74 23.68 -25.80
N GLY A 369 -26.95 23.18 -26.06
CA GLY A 369 -27.89 23.74 -27.04
C GLY A 369 -27.68 23.27 -28.49
N GLY A 370 -27.05 22.12 -28.71
CA GLY A 370 -26.84 21.54 -30.03
C GLY A 370 -27.93 20.57 -30.50
N GLN A 371 -27.55 19.68 -31.42
CA GLN A 371 -28.38 18.59 -31.98
C GLN A 371 -27.74 17.23 -31.64
N GLU A 372 -27.38 17.02 -30.38
CA GLU A 372 -26.75 15.77 -29.93
C GLU A 372 -27.81 14.69 -29.61
N ASP A 373 -27.75 13.57 -30.33
CA ASP A 373 -28.63 12.42 -30.12
C ASP A 373 -28.10 11.44 -29.05
N TYR A 374 -29.01 10.81 -28.29
CA TYR A 374 -28.72 9.56 -27.59
C TYR A 374 -29.22 8.34 -28.38
N TRP A 375 -28.30 7.51 -28.87
CA TRP A 375 -28.62 6.33 -29.67
C TRP A 375 -28.46 5.01 -28.89
N LEU A 376 -29.58 4.44 -28.44
CA LEU A 376 -29.65 3.03 -28.04
C LEU A 376 -30.06 2.17 -29.25
N ARG A 377 -29.17 1.29 -29.74
CA ARG A 377 -29.41 0.53 -30.97
C ARG A 377 -28.74 -0.84 -30.96
N VAL A 378 -29.51 -1.90 -31.23
CA VAL A 378 -28.99 -3.20 -31.64
C VAL A 378 -28.94 -3.27 -33.16
N LYS A 379 -27.86 -3.84 -33.73
CA LYS A 379 -27.74 -4.11 -35.17
C LYS A 379 -27.89 -5.62 -35.40
N GLY A 380 -28.74 -6.00 -36.34
CA GLY A 380 -29.08 -7.40 -36.61
C GLY A 380 -30.36 -7.85 -35.88
N PRO A 381 -30.63 -9.16 -35.79
CA PRO A 381 -31.89 -9.72 -35.29
C PRO A 381 -31.97 -9.82 -33.76
N GLY A 382 -31.22 -8.98 -33.03
CA GLY A 382 -31.20 -8.98 -31.56
C GLY A 382 -32.18 -7.99 -30.97
N ASP A 383 -32.75 -8.34 -29.82
CA ASP A 383 -33.78 -7.56 -29.14
C ASP A 383 -33.19 -6.51 -28.18
N VAL A 384 -33.99 -5.47 -27.87
CA VAL A 384 -33.77 -4.57 -26.74
C VAL A 384 -34.79 -4.90 -25.67
N HIS A 385 -34.32 -5.34 -24.50
CA HIS A 385 -35.15 -5.58 -23.33
C HIS A 385 -35.02 -4.42 -22.35
N LEU A 386 -36.16 -3.89 -21.90
CA LEU A 386 -36.27 -2.90 -20.82
C LEU A 386 -37.32 -3.45 -19.85
N GLU A 387 -36.96 -3.58 -18.58
CA GLU A 387 -37.79 -4.26 -17.58
C GLU A 387 -37.68 -3.55 -16.22
N SER A 388 -38.78 -3.56 -15.48
CA SER A 388 -38.87 -3.12 -14.09
C SER A 388 -39.71 -4.16 -13.36
N GLU A 389 -39.11 -4.90 -12.42
CA GLU A 389 -39.77 -6.08 -11.81
C GLU A 389 -40.97 -5.70 -10.93
N GLN A 390 -40.89 -4.53 -10.26
CA GLN A 390 -41.89 -4.06 -9.29
C GLN A 390 -42.22 -2.56 -9.42
N GLY A 391 -41.40 -1.81 -10.16
CA GLY A 391 -41.58 -0.37 -10.34
C GLY A 391 -42.30 -0.02 -11.63
N ASN A 392 -42.53 1.27 -11.84
CA ASN A 392 -43.08 1.77 -13.09
C ASN A 392 -42.04 1.70 -14.22
N PHE A 393 -42.54 1.68 -15.46
CA PHE A 393 -41.76 2.06 -16.65
C PHE A 393 -42.37 3.34 -17.23
N GLU A 394 -41.59 4.43 -17.27
CA GLU A 394 -42.08 5.77 -17.55
C GLU A 394 -41.30 6.39 -18.71
N VAL A 395 -42.00 7.01 -19.65
CA VAL A 395 -41.40 7.66 -20.84
C VAL A 395 -41.97 9.07 -20.97
N TYR A 396 -41.10 10.07 -20.90
CA TYR A 396 -41.47 11.48 -20.92
C TYR A 396 -40.89 12.19 -22.13
N CYS A 397 -41.76 12.79 -22.96
CA CYS A 397 -41.37 13.70 -24.03
C CYS A 397 -42.07 15.04 -23.76
N LYS A 398 -41.37 15.97 -23.08
CA LYS A 398 -42.00 17.18 -22.50
C LYS A 398 -42.51 18.15 -23.56
N ASP A 399 -41.64 18.50 -24.52
CA ASP A 399 -41.90 19.53 -25.54
C ASP A 399 -41.85 18.95 -26.98
N GLY A 400 -41.87 17.61 -27.11
CA GLY A 400 -41.66 16.89 -28.36
C GLY A 400 -42.73 15.83 -28.66
N ILE A 401 -42.45 14.99 -29.66
CA ILE A 401 -43.34 13.91 -30.11
C ILE A 401 -42.63 12.57 -29.95
N ALA A 402 -43.28 11.62 -29.27
CA ALA A 402 -42.82 10.24 -29.21
C ALA A 402 -43.30 9.46 -30.44
N PHE A 403 -42.37 8.90 -31.21
CA PHE A 403 -42.67 8.03 -32.35
C PHE A 403 -42.43 6.56 -31.98
N ILE A 404 -43.45 5.72 -32.19
CA ILE A 404 -43.34 4.26 -32.07
C ILE A 404 -43.73 3.66 -33.42
N THR A 405 -42.80 2.95 -34.06
CA THR A 405 -42.99 2.31 -35.36
C THR A 405 -42.61 0.85 -35.26
N ALA A 406 -43.58 -0.04 -35.49
CA ALA A 406 -43.39 -1.48 -35.53
C ALA A 406 -44.40 -2.12 -36.49
N SER A 407 -44.13 -3.34 -36.96
CA SER A 407 -45.11 -4.14 -37.72
C SER A 407 -46.28 -4.62 -36.86
N LYS A 408 -46.06 -4.77 -35.54
CA LYS A 408 -47.06 -5.10 -34.53
C LYS A 408 -46.68 -4.43 -33.21
N ILE A 409 -47.68 -3.93 -32.48
CA ILE A 409 -47.55 -3.45 -31.11
C ILE A 409 -48.54 -4.26 -30.26
N GLU A 410 -48.12 -4.74 -29.11
CA GLU A 410 -48.95 -5.50 -28.17
C GLU A 410 -48.90 -4.86 -26.78
N PHE A 411 -50.05 -4.75 -26.13
CA PHE A 411 -50.16 -4.35 -24.73
C PHE A 411 -50.89 -5.47 -24.00
N ASN A 412 -50.15 -6.20 -23.16
CA ASN A 412 -50.66 -7.36 -22.41
C ASN A 412 -50.69 -7.01 -20.92
N ALA A 413 -51.86 -6.61 -20.43
CA ALA A 413 -52.10 -6.47 -18.99
C ALA A 413 -52.37 -7.84 -18.37
N LYS A 414 -51.87 -8.06 -17.15
CA LYS A 414 -52.33 -9.15 -16.27
C LYS A 414 -53.32 -8.54 -15.27
N GLU A 415 -54.42 -9.25 -15.03
CA GLU A 415 -55.37 -8.96 -13.95
C GLU A 415 -54.80 -9.32 -12.57
#